data_AF-A0A7J3VE12-F1
#
_entry.id   AF-A0A7J3VE12-F1
#
_cell.length_a   1.000
_cell.length_b   1.000
_cell.length_c   1.000
_cell.angle_alpha   90.00
_cell.angle_beta   90.00
_cell.angle_gamma   90.00
#
_symmetry.space_group_name_H-M   'P 1'
#
loop_
_entity.id
_entity.type
_entity.pdbx_description
1 polymer ?
#
loop_
_entity_poly.entity_id
_entity_poly.type
_entity_poly.pdbx_seq_one_letter_code
_entity_poly.pdbx_strand_id
1 'polypeptide(L)'
;MKVNYYYAEDGYTETGERIPEIPIVHLIVKVDRKRAHGPAIIDTGFDGGIYSNIEIVKMFERIKPIAKLHFENPLYGLSEFEIYIAEPSLYYGGKQIFQSPLFGSYR
;
A
#
# COMPACT_ATOMS: atom_id res chain seq x y z
N MET A 1 4.01 -3.22 20.60
CA MET A 1 2.57 -3.22 20.29
C MET A 1 2.30 -4.33 19.29
N LYS A 2 1.30 -5.20 19.52
CA LYS A 2 0.93 -6.28 18.61
C LYS A 2 -0.39 -5.90 17.94
N VAL A 3 -0.39 -5.83 16.62
CA VAL A 3 -1.58 -5.52 15.81
C VAL A 3 -2.03 -6.82 15.16
N ASN A 4 -3.31 -7.16 15.29
CA ASN A 4 -3.90 -8.31 14.62
C ASN A 4 -4.62 -7.82 13.38
N TYR A 5 -4.28 -8.36 12.22
CA TYR A 5 -4.94 -8.01 10.96
C TYR A 5 -5.91 -9.09 10.57
N TYR A 6 -6.98 -8.69 9.89
CA TYR A 6 -7.86 -9.65 9.24
C TYR A 6 -7.15 -10.14 7.99
N TYR A 7 -7.34 -11.41 7.68
CA TYR A 7 -6.98 -11.94 6.38
C TYR A 7 -8.23 -11.95 5.52
N ALA A 8 -8.09 -11.65 4.23
CA ALA A 8 -9.10 -12.12 3.29
C ALA A 8 -9.03 -13.66 3.28
N GLU A 9 -10.13 -14.31 3.65
CA GLU A 9 -10.30 -15.73 3.34
C GLU A 9 -10.42 -15.85 1.83
N ASP A 10 -9.47 -16.53 1.19
CA ASP A 10 -9.59 -16.84 -0.22
C ASP A 10 -9.78 -18.33 -0.47
N GLY A 11 -10.62 -18.57 -1.48
CA GLY A 11 -11.06 -19.90 -1.91
C GLY A 11 -9.96 -20.68 -2.62
N TYR A 12 -10.34 -21.31 -3.71
CA TYR A 12 -9.46 -22.21 -4.45
C TYR A 12 -9.23 -21.67 -5.87
N THR A 13 -8.05 -21.89 -6.41
CA THR A 13 -7.78 -21.72 -7.84
C THR A 13 -8.68 -22.64 -8.67
N GLU A 14 -8.73 -22.43 -9.98
CA GLU A 14 -9.43 -23.34 -10.91
C GLU A 14 -8.90 -24.78 -10.89
N THR A 15 -7.67 -24.98 -10.40
CA THR A 15 -7.02 -26.28 -10.22
C THR A 15 -7.21 -26.87 -8.81
N GLY A 16 -7.93 -26.17 -7.91
CA GLY A 16 -8.23 -26.64 -6.56
C GLY A 16 -7.15 -26.33 -5.52
N GLU A 17 -6.19 -25.47 -5.84
CA GLU A 17 -5.15 -25.05 -4.89
C GLU A 17 -5.68 -23.93 -3.99
N ARG A 18 -5.43 -24.01 -2.68
CA ARG A 18 -5.87 -22.98 -1.74
C ARG A 18 -5.09 -21.69 -1.99
N ILE A 19 -5.82 -20.60 -2.23
CA ILE A 19 -5.20 -19.28 -2.36
C ILE A 19 -4.70 -18.84 -0.97
N PRO A 20 -3.45 -18.33 -0.85
CA PRO A 20 -2.91 -17.88 0.43
C PRO A 20 -3.77 -16.80 1.05
N GLU A 21 -3.94 -16.86 2.37
CA GLU A 21 -4.55 -15.78 3.13
C GLU A 21 -3.71 -14.50 3.03
N ILE A 22 -4.32 -13.41 2.59
CA ILE A 22 -3.64 -12.12 2.39
C ILE A 22 -4.02 -11.15 3.53
N PRO A 23 -3.03 -10.56 4.24
CA PRO A 23 -3.31 -9.64 5.34
C PRO A 23 -3.90 -8.33 4.82
N ILE A 24 -5.05 -7.95 5.38
CA ILE A 24 -5.72 -6.67 5.13
C ILE A 24 -5.49 -5.74 6.32
N VAL A 25 -4.94 -4.57 6.02
CA VAL A 25 -4.79 -3.46 6.96
C VAL A 25 -5.65 -2.29 6.54
N HIS A 26 -6.01 -1.42 7.47
CA HIS A 26 -6.60 -0.13 7.11
C HIS A 26 -5.53 0.94 7.14
N LEU A 27 -5.27 1.56 5.99
CA LEU A 27 -4.36 2.68 5.88
C LEU A 27 -5.12 4.00 5.96
N ILE A 28 -4.45 4.97 6.56
CA ILE A 28 -4.76 6.38 6.40
C ILE A 28 -3.58 6.99 5.69
N VAL A 29 -3.85 7.57 4.52
CA VAL A 29 -2.87 8.31 3.75
C VAL A 29 -3.20 9.78 3.85
N LYS A 30 -2.20 10.60 4.15
CA LYS A 30 -2.30 12.06 4.08
C LYS A 30 -1.34 12.59 3.04
N VAL A 31 -1.85 13.49 2.20
CA VAL A 31 -1.08 14.17 1.16
C VAL A 31 -1.49 15.64 1.17
N ASP A 32 -0.56 16.54 1.52
CA ASP A 32 -0.85 17.95 1.76
C ASP A 32 -2.05 18.12 2.71
N ARG A 33 -3.17 18.70 2.23
CA ARG A 33 -4.40 18.91 3.01
C ARG A 33 -5.43 17.79 2.84
N LYS A 34 -5.18 16.82 1.96
CA LYS A 34 -6.09 15.71 1.67
C LYS A 34 -5.77 14.51 2.56
N ARG A 35 -6.81 13.80 2.99
CA ARG A 35 -6.70 12.58 3.80
C ARG A 35 -7.70 11.55 3.30
N ALA A 36 -7.25 10.32 3.10
CA ALA A 36 -8.11 9.20 2.73
C ALA A 36 -7.83 8.00 3.62
N HIS A 37 -8.82 7.13 3.73
CA HIS A 37 -8.82 5.95 4.58
C HIS A 37 -9.44 4.79 3.82
N GLY A 38 -8.87 3.59 3.96
CA GLY A 38 -9.45 2.38 3.40
C GLY A 38 -8.54 1.16 3.55
N PRO A 39 -9.00 0.00 3.07
CA PRO A 39 -8.24 -1.23 3.14
C PRO A 39 -7.02 -1.16 2.22
N ALA A 40 -5.97 -1.86 2.64
CA ALA A 40 -4.76 -2.08 1.87
C ALA A 40 -4.25 -3.50 2.13
N ILE A 41 -3.63 -4.07 1.10
CA ILE A 41 -2.98 -5.36 1.17
C ILE A 41 -1.50 -5.14 1.45
N ILE A 42 -0.92 -5.95 2.33
CA ILE A 42 0.53 -6.01 2.51
C ILE A 42 1.06 -7.16 1.66
N ASP A 43 1.97 -6.87 0.74
CA ASP A 43 2.73 -7.91 0.05
C ASP A 43 3.84 -8.42 0.97
N THR A 44 3.59 -9.57 1.58
CA THR A 44 4.53 -10.24 2.47
C THR A 44 5.53 -11.13 1.73
N GLY A 45 5.42 -11.28 0.40
CA GLY A 45 6.20 -12.21 -0.41
C GLY A 45 7.39 -11.59 -1.14
N PHE A 46 7.49 -10.25 -1.20
CA PHE A 46 8.50 -9.55 -1.99
C PHE A 46 9.31 -8.53 -1.19
N ASP A 47 8.85 -7.29 -1.07
CA ASP A 47 9.57 -6.17 -0.47
C ASP A 47 8.85 -5.57 0.75
N GLY A 48 7.69 -6.11 1.13
CA GLY A 48 6.85 -5.53 2.17
C GLY A 48 5.99 -4.36 1.68
N GLY A 49 5.82 -4.20 0.36
CA GLY A 49 5.00 -3.16 -0.25
C GLY A 49 3.56 -3.17 0.24
N ILE A 50 2.95 -1.99 0.30
CA ILE A 50 1.55 -1.82 0.72
C ILE A 50 0.71 -1.32 -0.44
N TYR A 51 -0.28 -2.11 -0.84
CA TYR A 51 -1.17 -1.87 -1.96
C TYR A 51 -2.51 -1.37 -1.47
N SER A 52 -2.68 -0.06 -1.54
CA SER A 52 -3.91 0.61 -1.13
C SER A 52 -5.06 0.34 -2.10
N ASN A 53 -6.21 -0.09 -1.58
CA ASN A 53 -7.46 -0.16 -2.34
C ASN A 53 -8.32 1.10 -2.10
N ILE A 54 -7.66 2.25 -2.07
CA ILE A 54 -8.26 3.58 -2.05
C ILE A 54 -8.06 4.17 -3.44
N GLU A 55 -8.95 5.05 -3.89
CA GLU A 55 -8.74 5.88 -5.09
C GLU A 55 -7.60 6.91 -4.88
N ILE A 56 -6.40 6.42 -4.59
CA ILE A 56 -5.26 7.20 -4.10
C ILE A 56 -4.75 8.19 -5.15
N VAL A 57 -4.99 7.90 -6.43
CA VAL A 57 -4.69 8.81 -7.55
C VAL A 57 -5.38 10.16 -7.37
N LYS A 58 -6.64 10.18 -6.88
CA LYS A 58 -7.39 11.43 -6.62
C LYS A 58 -6.74 12.29 -5.53
N MET A 59 -6.00 11.66 -4.61
CA MET A 59 -5.25 12.39 -3.59
C MET A 59 -4.10 13.19 -4.21
N PHE A 60 -3.45 12.65 -5.23
CA PHE A 60 -2.30 13.28 -5.89
C PHE A 60 -2.70 14.22 -7.04
N GLU A 61 -3.99 14.35 -7.36
CA GLU A 61 -4.44 15.35 -8.33
C GLU A 61 -3.91 16.74 -8.01
N ARG A 62 -3.27 17.36 -9.01
CA ARG A 62 -2.63 18.68 -8.97
C ARG A 62 -1.41 18.78 -8.08
N ILE A 63 -0.91 17.66 -7.56
CA ILE A 63 0.38 17.60 -6.87
C ILE A 63 1.44 17.28 -7.91
N LYS A 64 2.58 17.96 -7.83
CA LYS A 64 3.70 17.67 -8.72
C LYS A 64 4.46 16.45 -8.19
N PRO A 65 4.72 15.41 -9.00
CA PRO A 65 5.53 14.29 -8.56
C PRO A 65 6.96 14.73 -8.26
N ILE A 66 7.60 14.05 -7.31
CA ILE A 66 9.00 14.31 -6.94
C ILE A 66 9.97 13.70 -7.96
N ALA A 67 9.54 12.66 -8.65
CA ALA A 67 10.29 11.98 -9.70
C ALA A 67 9.35 11.21 -10.63
N LYS A 68 9.88 10.84 -11.79
CA LYS A 68 9.27 9.91 -12.73
C LYS A 68 10.26 8.79 -13.00
N LEU A 69 9.82 7.55 -12.89
CA LEU A 69 10.62 6.36 -13.21
C LEU A 69 10.00 5.63 -14.39
N HIS A 70 10.84 4.87 -15.09
CA HIS A 70 10.39 3.99 -16.15
C HIS A 70 10.72 2.56 -15.78
N PHE A 71 9.75 1.67 -15.87
CA PHE A 71 9.94 0.24 -15.71
C PHE A 71 9.46 -0.50 -16.96
N GLU A 72 10.17 -1.55 -17.33
CA GLU A 72 9.72 -2.44 -18.38
C GLU A 72 8.61 -3.33 -17.82
N ASN A 73 7.41 -3.19 -18.38
CA ASN A 73 6.28 -4.04 -18.04
C ASN A 73 6.18 -5.18 -19.07
N PRO A 74 6.08 -6.46 -18.64
CA PRO A 74 6.00 -7.59 -19.56
C PRO A 74 4.81 -7.56 -20.54
N LEU A 75 3.73 -6.88 -20.17
CA LEU A 75 2.49 -6.79 -20.96
C LEU A 75 2.40 -5.48 -21.77
N TYR A 76 2.97 -4.39 -21.26
CA TYR A 76 2.77 -3.04 -21.81
C TYR A 76 4.07 -2.36 -22.29
N GLY A 77 5.22 -3.04 -22.19
CA GLY A 77 6.52 -2.45 -22.52
C GLY A 77 6.93 -1.36 -21.53
N LEU A 78 7.74 -0.40 -21.99
CA LEU A 78 8.25 0.67 -21.14
C LEU A 78 7.10 1.55 -20.60
N SER A 79 6.91 1.52 -19.29
CA SER A 79 5.82 2.22 -18.59
C SER A 79 6.40 3.28 -17.65
N GLU A 80 5.84 4.49 -17.68
CA GLU A 80 6.21 5.59 -16.78
C GLU A 80 5.40 5.52 -15.48
N PHE A 81 6.07 5.78 -14.35
CA PHE A 81 5.48 5.81 -13.02
C PHE A 81 5.87 7.12 -12.32
N GLU A 82 4.87 7.78 -11.74
CA GLU A 82 5.06 8.99 -10.96
C GLU A 82 5.29 8.67 -9.49
N ILE A 83 6.32 9.28 -8.90
CA ILE A 83 6.64 9.13 -7.48
C ILE A 83 6.14 10.34 -6.71
N TYR A 84 5.42 10.05 -5.62
CA TYR A 84 4.91 11.05 -4.69
C TYR A 84 5.35 10.75 -3.26
N ILE A 85 5.38 11.79 -2.42
CA ILE A 85 5.54 11.66 -0.97
C ILE A 85 4.15 11.71 -0.33
N ALA A 86 3.89 10.81 0.60
CA ALA A 86 2.71 10.80 1.43
C ALA A 86 3.07 10.45 2.88
N GLU A 87 2.19 10.81 3.80
CA GLU A 87 2.27 10.43 5.22
C GLU A 87 1.33 9.23 5.45
N PRO A 88 1.84 7.98 5.45
CA PRO A 88 1.03 6.82 5.79
C PRO A 88 0.92 6.66 7.31
N SER A 89 -0.22 6.15 7.75
CA SER A 89 -0.44 5.70 9.11
C SER A 89 -1.43 4.55 9.13
N LEU A 90 -1.34 3.72 10.16
CA LEU A 90 -2.22 2.56 10.30
C LEU A 90 -3.47 2.97 11.08
N TYR A 91 -4.63 2.45 10.68
CA TYR A 91 -5.86 2.54 11.46
C TYR A 91 -6.20 1.18 12.06
N TYR A 92 -6.29 1.14 13.39
CA TYR A 92 -6.57 -0.10 14.10
C TYR A 92 -7.33 0.17 15.40
N GLY A 93 -8.39 -0.60 15.66
CA GLY A 93 -9.18 -0.51 16.89
C GLY A 93 -9.77 0.88 17.15
N GLY A 94 -10.17 1.60 16.10
CA GLY A 94 -10.72 2.96 16.21
C GLY A 94 -9.67 4.07 16.39
N LYS A 95 -8.37 3.73 16.30
CA LYS A 95 -7.27 4.69 16.54
C LYS A 95 -6.32 4.74 15.35
N GLN A 96 -5.85 5.94 15.07
CA GLN A 96 -4.72 6.16 14.18
C GLN A 96 -3.43 5.85 14.95
N ILE A 97 -2.61 4.99 14.36
CA ILE A 97 -1.34 4.55 14.88
C ILE A 97 -0.27 5.10 13.95
N PHE A 98 0.62 5.90 14.53
CA PHE A 98 1.81 6.38 13.85
C PHE A 98 2.95 5.42 14.16
N GLN A 99 3.65 4.95 13.12
CA GLN A 99 4.96 4.39 13.32
C GLN A 99 5.95 5.55 13.38
N SER A 100 6.76 5.64 14.44
CA SER A 100 7.95 6.48 14.38
C SER A 100 8.78 6.04 13.16
N PRO A 101 9.31 6.96 12.34
CA PRO A 101 10.12 6.56 11.21
C PRO A 101 11.37 5.86 11.74
N LEU A 102 11.38 4.53 11.69
CA LEU A 102 12.62 3.77 11.69
C LEU A 102 13.25 4.06 10.33
N PHE A 103 14.02 5.14 10.26
CA PHE A 103 15.06 5.25 9.26
C PHE A 103 16.07 4.14 9.54
N GLY A 104 15.78 2.94 9.05
CA GLY A 104 16.77 1.89 8.88
C GLY A 104 17.76 2.39 7.85
N SER A 105 18.90 2.87 8.31
CA SER A 105 20.08 3.06 7.47
C SER A 105 20.46 1.71 6.87
N TYR A 106 20.13 1.49 5.61
CA TYR A 106 20.80 0.48 4.81
C TYR A 106 22.22 1.01 4.56
N ARG A 107 23.19 0.50 5.32
CA ARG A 107 24.61 0.53 4.98
C ARG A 107 24.93 -0.71 4.15
#